data_AF-A0A961LXK0-F1
#
_entry.id   AF-A0A961LXK0-F1
#
_cell.length_a   1.000
_cell.length_b   1.000
_cell.length_c   1.000
_cell.angle_alpha   90.00
_cell.angle_beta   90.00
_cell.angle_gamma   90.00
#
_symmetry.space_group_name_H-M   'P 1'
#
loop_
_entity.id
_entity.type
_entity.pdbx_description
1 polymer ?
#
loop_
_entity_poly.entity_id
_entity_poly.type
_entity_poly.pdbx_seq_one_letter_code
_entity_poly.pdbx_strand_id
1 'polypeptide(L)' 'PTAAALAYGLDKEGTKTIAVYDLGGGTFDISILEIDDGLFEVKSTNGDT' A
#
# COMPACT_ATOMS: atom_id res chain seq x y z
N PRO A 1 -3.59 1.87 3.50
CA PRO A 1 -2.55 1.23 2.64
C PRO A 1 -1.60 0.25 3.38
N THR A 2 -0.82 0.69 4.39
CA THR A 2 0.17 -0.16 5.10
C THR A 2 -0.45 -1.35 5.82
N ALA A 3 -1.57 -1.16 6.50
CA ALA A 3 -2.28 -2.24 7.21
C ALA A 3 -2.73 -3.36 6.25
N ALA A 4 -3.20 -3.01 5.05
CA ALA A 4 -3.54 -3.98 4.02
C ALA A 4 -2.29 -4.75 3.58
N ALA A 5 -1.19 -4.06 3.31
CA ALA A 5 0.07 -4.70 2.90
C ALA A 5 0.62 -5.69 3.96
N LEU A 6 0.50 -5.35 5.25
CA LEU A 6 0.83 -6.25 6.37
C LEU A 6 -0.10 -7.46 6.47
N ALA A 7 -1.41 -7.28 6.26
CA ALA A 7 -2.38 -8.38 6.34
C ALA A 7 -2.15 -9.46 5.27
N TYR A 8 -1.64 -9.05 4.10
CA TYR A 8 -1.23 -9.97 3.03
C TYR A 8 0.19 -10.55 3.24
N GLY A 9 0.90 -10.16 4.30
CA GLY A 9 2.26 -10.63 4.59
C GLY A 9 3.30 -10.18 3.55
N LEU A 10 3.08 -9.02 2.91
CA LEU A 10 3.94 -8.53 1.84
C LEU A 10 5.31 -8.04 2.33
N ASP A 11 5.48 -7.88 3.64
CA ASP A 11 6.74 -7.61 4.34
C ASP A 11 7.76 -8.76 4.27
N LYS A 12 7.31 -9.99 3.96
CA LYS A 12 8.13 -11.20 4.10
C LYS A 12 8.93 -11.60 2.87
N GLU A 13 8.80 -10.86 1.78
CA GLU A 13 9.58 -11.09 0.56
C GLU A 13 10.30 -9.78 0.23
N GLY A 14 11.48 -9.88 -0.39
CA GLY A 14 12.42 -8.77 -0.57
C GLY A 14 11.86 -7.53 -1.28
N THR A 15 12.74 -6.58 -1.54
CA THR A 15 12.36 -5.23 -1.97
C THR A 15 11.38 -5.24 -3.14
N LYS A 16 10.21 -4.62 -2.94
CA LYS A 16 9.15 -4.59 -3.95
C LYS A 16 8.34 -3.30 -3.88
N THR A 17 7.78 -2.92 -5.02
CA THR A 17 6.82 -1.82 -5.11
C THR A 17 5.43 -2.41 -5.30
N ILE A 18 4.46 -1.94 -4.50
CA ILE A 18 3.06 -2.38 -4.56
C ILE A 18 2.13 -1.18 -4.72
N ALA A 19 1.00 -1.41 -5.39
CA ALA A 19 -0.11 -0.47 -5.43
C ALA A 19 -1.24 -1.02 -4.56
N VAL A 20 -1.76 -0.21 -3.64
CA VAL A 20 -2.97 -0.52 -2.87
C VAL A 20 -4.10 0.31 -3.44
N TYR A 21 -5.10 -0.38 -3.98
CA TYR A 21 -6.37 0.19 -4.42
C TYR A 21 -7.41 0.02 -3.31
N ASP A 22 -7.90 1.13 -2.78
CA ASP A 22 -8.97 1.18 -1.76
C ASP A 22 -10.24 1.72 -2.43
N LEU A 23 -11.20 0.82 -2.66
CA LEU A 23 -12.51 1.16 -3.25
C LEU A 23 -13.57 1.01 -2.16
N GLY A 24 -13.82 2.11 -1.45
CA GLY A 24 -14.85 2.20 -0.43
C GLY A 24 -16.25 2.42 -1.00
N GLY A 25 -17.24 2.60 -0.13
CA GLY A 25 -18.63 2.85 -0.55
C GLY A 25 -18.87 4.25 -1.12
N GLY A 26 -17.94 5.18 -0.95
CA GLY A 26 -18.04 6.56 -1.45
C GLY A 26 -16.70 7.24 -1.66
N THR A 27 -15.59 6.53 -1.44
CA THR A 27 -14.23 7.05 -1.60
C THR A 27 -13.45 6.09 -2.48
N PHE A 28 -12.47 6.64 -3.18
CA PHE A 28 -11.54 5.89 -3.99
C PHE A 28 -10.16 6.42 -3.72
N ASP A 29 -9.28 5.59 -3.15
CA ASP A 29 -7.91 5.96 -2.87
C ASP A 29 -6.95 4.94 -3.48
N ILE A 30 -5.86 5.45 -4.05
CA ILE A 30 -4.73 4.65 -4.52
C ILE A 30 -3.46 5.13 -3.84
N SER A 31 -2.70 4.18 -3.27
CA SER A 31 -1.37 4.45 -2.73
C SER A 31 -0.33 3.54 -3.35
N ILE A 32 0.83 4.09 -3.69
CA ILE A 32 2.01 3.33 -4.08
C ILE A 32 2.92 3.21 -2.86
N LEU A 33 3.26 1.98 -2.48
CA LEU A 33 4.21 1.69 -1.41
C LEU A 33 5.44 1.00 -1.95
N GLU A 34 6.58 1.37 -1.39
CA GLU A 34 7.82 0.63 -1.49
C GLU A 34 8.01 -0.14 -0.18
N ILE A 35 8.33 -1.41 -0.29
CA ILE A 35 8.62 -2.29 0.84
C ILE A 35 10.08 -2.69 0.73
N ASP A 36 10.85 -2.45 1.80
CA ASP A 36 12.24 -2.85 1.89
C ASP A 36 12.54 -3.39 3.29
N ASP A 37 12.95 -4.66 3.40
CA ASP A 37 13.23 -5.35 4.66
C ASP A 37 12.16 -5.13 5.76
N GLY A 38 10.89 -5.15 5.38
CA GLY A 38 9.75 -4.95 6.28
C GLY A 38 9.46 -3.48 6.63
N LEU A 39 10.25 -2.53 6.14
CA LEU A 39 9.93 -1.11 6.17
C LEU A 39 8.99 -0.76 5.02
N PHE A 40 7.96 0.03 5.31
CA PHE A 40 6.98 0.49 4.32
C PHE A 40 7.13 2.00 4.11
N GLU A 41 7.39 2.42 2.88
CA GLU A 41 7.43 3.82 2.48
C GLU A 41 6.28 4.12 1.51
N VAL A 42 5.44 5.11 1.82
CA VAL A 42 4.42 5.59 0.89
C VAL A 42 5.07 6.55 -0.10
N LYS A 43 5.19 6.16 -1.36
CA LYS A 43 5.81 7.01 -2.40
C LYS A 43 4.84 8.01 -2.97
N SER A 44 3.57 7.63 -3.10
CA SER A 44 2.51 8.52 -3.55
C SER A 44 1.15 8.01 -3.06
N THR A 45 0.22 8.96 -2.89
CA THR A 45 -1.18 8.67 -2.64
C THR A 45 -2.02 9.66 -3.42
N ASN A 46 -3.13 9.20 -3.99
CA ASN A 46 -4.09 10.04 -4.69
C ASN A 46 -5.48 9.40 -4.58
N GLY A 47 -6.54 10.19 -4.73
CA GLY A 47 -7.89 9.68 -4.55
C GLY A 47 -8.93 10.77 -4.42
N ASP A 48 -10.16 10.34 -4.16
CA ASP A 48 -11.30 11.15 -3.78
C ASP A 48 -11.78 10.62 -2.41
N THR A 49 -11.61 11.42 -1.37
CA THR A 49 -11.83 11.09 0.05
C THR A 49 -13.08 11.77 0.60
#